data_AF-A0A822G4N4-F1
#
_entry.id   AF-A0A822G4N4-F1
#
_cell.length_a   1.000
_cell.length_b   1.000
_cell.length_c   1.000
_cell.angle_alpha   90.00
_cell.angle_beta   90.00
_cell.angle_gamma   90.00
#
_symmetry.space_group_name_H-M   'P 1'
#
loop_
_entity.id
_entity.type
_entity.pdbx_description
1 polymer ?
#
loop_
_entity_poly.entity_id
_entity_poly.type
_entity_poly.pdbx_seq_one_letter_code
_entity_poly.pdbx_strand_id
1 'polypeptide(L)'
;MKCCGLFTRSVNKTKTTIDLNDRCIGCLLCHMIGDQLGAGVEGYSAAKIKSEYGTLCDDVAAPHMGVEELGPRIHMYTDDTNSMLALAHSLVTNRGLKPKHAAQSYAQFWSTGVKRGYPESAQASMQ
;
A
#
# COMPACT_ATOMS: atom_id res chain seq x y z
N MET A 1 -26.02 13.43 2.10
CA MET A 1 -26.50 12.62 3.24
C MET A 1 -25.63 12.94 4.43
N LYS A 2 -26.25 13.29 5.57
CA LYS A 2 -25.57 13.61 6.83
C LYS A 2 -25.06 12.32 7.47
N CYS A 3 -23.78 12.23 7.76
CA CYS A 3 -23.27 11.31 8.78
C CYS A 3 -22.25 12.05 9.66
N CYS A 4 -22.74 13.09 10.35
CA CYS A 4 -22.09 13.64 11.54
C CYS A 4 -22.99 13.26 12.71
N GLY A 5 -22.77 12.06 13.24
CA GLY A 5 -23.52 11.48 14.35
C GLY A 5 -22.55 11.02 15.42
N LEU A 6 -22.63 11.65 16.59
CA LEU A 6 -21.81 11.41 17.77
C LEU A 6 -21.70 9.92 18.10
N PHE A 7 -20.48 9.39 18.03
CA PHE A 7 -20.07 8.22 18.81
C PHE A 7 -19.00 8.67 19.82
N THR A 8 -19.42 9.35 20.88
CA THR A 8 -18.58 9.51 22.08
C THR A 8 -18.65 8.22 22.90
N ARG A 9 -18.11 7.14 22.35
CA ARG A 9 -17.84 5.95 23.15
C ARG A 9 -16.73 6.34 24.10
N SER A 10 -17.05 6.45 25.39
CA SER A 10 -16.03 6.53 26.45
C SER A 10 -15.24 5.23 26.41
N VAL A 11 -14.19 5.22 25.61
CA VAL A 11 -13.19 4.16 25.63
C VAL A 11 -12.47 4.37 26.96
N ASN A 12 -12.75 3.51 27.94
CA ASN A 12 -11.90 3.35 29.10
C ASN A 12 -10.47 3.17 28.57
N LYS A 13 -9.66 4.23 28.63
CA LYS A 13 -8.24 4.21 28.25
C LYS A 13 -7.49 3.43 29.33
N THR A 14 -7.64 2.11 29.33
CA THR A 14 -6.54 1.27 29.80
C THR A 14 -5.37 1.61 28.90
N LYS A 15 -4.29 2.13 29.48
CA LYS A 15 -3.07 2.48 28.76
C LYS A 15 -2.44 1.19 28.26
N THR A 16 -2.90 0.70 27.11
CA THR A 16 -2.29 -0.43 26.43
C THR A 16 -0.88 0.00 26.08
N THR A 17 0.11 -0.62 26.70
CA THR A 17 1.51 -0.40 26.37
C THR A 17 1.75 -1.03 25.01
N ILE A 18 1.85 -0.19 23.97
CA ILE A 18 2.21 -0.61 22.62
C ILE A 18 3.58 -1.28 22.69
N ASP A 19 3.65 -2.56 22.32
CA ASP A 19 4.90 -3.30 22.31
C ASP A 19 5.59 -3.23 20.93
N LEU A 20 6.74 -3.90 20.78
CA LEU A 20 7.47 -3.91 19.51
C LEU A 20 6.67 -4.61 18.40
N ASN A 21 5.93 -5.67 18.73
CA ASN A 21 5.15 -6.42 17.77
C ASN A 21 3.99 -5.56 17.22
N ASP A 22 3.30 -4.83 18.10
CA ASP A 22 2.26 -3.87 17.71
C ASP A 22 2.81 -2.82 16.73
N ARG A 23 4.04 -2.33 16.97
CA ARG A 23 4.70 -1.36 16.08
C ARG A 23 5.06 -1.99 14.74
N CYS A 24 5.54 -3.23 14.72
CA CYS A 24 5.85 -3.94 13.49
C CYS A 24 4.59 -4.19 12.66
N ILE A 25 3.52 -4.68 13.29
CA ILE A 25 2.21 -4.89 12.65
C ILE A 25 1.67 -3.56 12.12
N GLY A 26 1.66 -2.52 12.96
CA GLY A 26 1.19 -1.19 12.58
C GLY A 26 1.97 -0.61 11.40
N CYS A 27 3.29 -0.80 11.36
CA CYS A 27 4.13 -0.35 10.24
C CYS A 27 3.73 -1.00 8.92
N LEU A 28 3.55 -2.32 8.90
CA LEU A 28 3.17 -3.07 7.69
C LEU A 28 1.74 -2.73 7.23
N LEU A 29 0.79 -2.63 8.18
CA LEU A 29 -0.59 -2.28 7.87
C LEU A 29 -0.72 -0.84 7.36
N CYS A 30 -0.08 0.12 8.02
CA CYS A 30 -0.10 1.51 7.60
C CYS A 30 0.58 1.72 6.24
N HIS A 31 1.62 0.94 5.92
CA HIS A 31 2.22 0.95 4.58
C HIS A 31 1.19 0.54 3.51
N MET A 32 0.51 -0.59 3.69
CA MET A 32 -0.51 -1.06 2.75
C MET A 32 -1.70 -0.11 2.63
N ILE A 33 -2.19 0.43 3.76
CA ILE A 33 -3.28 1.41 3.77
C ILE A 33 -2.87 2.69 3.04
N GLY A 34 -1.65 3.17 3.27
CA GLY A 34 -1.12 4.37 2.62
C GLY A 34 -0.96 4.20 1.11
N ASP A 35 -0.42 3.06 0.68
CA ASP A 35 -0.33 2.65 -0.74
C ASP A 35 -1.73 2.65 -1.38
N GLN A 36 -2.65 1.85 -0.84
CA GLN A 36 -4.02 1.74 -1.35
C GLN A 36 -4.73 3.10 -1.46
N LEU A 37 -4.66 3.92 -0.40
CA LEU A 37 -5.34 5.22 -0.35
C LEU A 37 -4.71 6.20 -1.35
N GLY A 38 -3.38 6.17 -1.49
CA GLY A 38 -2.63 7.06 -2.37
C GLY A 38 -2.78 6.71 -3.85
N ALA A 39 -2.96 5.44 -4.19
CA ALA A 39 -3.05 4.95 -5.57
C ALA A 39 -4.12 5.67 -6.39
N GLY A 40 -5.27 5.98 -5.77
CA GLY A 40 -6.38 6.64 -6.45
C GLY A 40 -6.12 8.10 -6.86
N VAL A 41 -5.11 8.74 -6.26
CA VAL A 41 -4.73 10.13 -6.52
C VAL A 41 -3.29 10.25 -7.04
N GLU A 42 -2.70 9.14 -7.47
CA GLU A 42 -1.34 9.12 -7.99
C GLU A 42 -1.19 10.08 -9.18
N GLY A 43 -0.12 10.86 -9.18
CA GLY A 43 0.12 11.92 -10.18
C GLY A 43 -0.69 13.22 -9.98
N TYR A 44 -1.57 13.30 -8.97
CA TYR A 44 -2.28 14.55 -8.68
C TYR A 44 -1.36 15.53 -7.96
N SER A 45 -1.54 16.83 -8.23
CA SER A 45 -0.89 17.86 -7.43
C SER A 45 -1.57 18.00 -6.07
N ALA A 46 -0.85 18.45 -5.05
CA ALA A 46 -1.42 18.74 -3.74
C ALA A 46 -2.59 19.74 -3.81
N ALA A 47 -2.52 20.71 -4.73
CA ALA A 47 -3.61 21.65 -4.98
C ALA A 47 -4.87 20.95 -5.52
N LYS A 48 -4.71 20.00 -6.44
CA LYS A 48 -5.80 19.21 -7.00
C LYS A 48 -6.45 18.29 -5.95
N ILE A 49 -5.63 17.58 -5.17
CA ILE A 49 -6.13 16.75 -4.06
C ILE A 49 -6.93 17.61 -3.08
N LYS A 50 -6.42 18.78 -2.71
CA LYS A 50 -7.10 19.71 -1.81
C LYS A 50 -8.40 20.26 -2.41
N SER A 51 -8.43 20.58 -3.70
CA SER A 51 -9.65 21.12 -4.34
C SER A 51 -10.75 20.07 -4.51
N GLU A 52 -10.39 18.82 -4.78
CA GLU A 52 -11.36 17.75 -5.04
C GLU A 52 -11.81 17.04 -3.76
N TYR A 53 -10.89 16.80 -2.82
CA TYR A 53 -11.15 15.98 -1.63
C TYR A 53 -11.02 16.75 -0.31
N GLY A 54 -10.36 17.92 -0.32
CA GLY A 54 -9.98 18.63 0.89
C GLY A 54 -8.89 17.88 1.67
N THR A 55 -9.30 16.86 2.43
CA THR A 55 -8.41 15.87 3.04
C THR A 55 -8.83 14.50 2.54
N LEU A 56 -7.88 13.76 1.96
CA LEU A 56 -8.12 12.42 1.47
C LEU A 56 -8.28 11.46 2.66
N CYS A 57 -9.53 11.10 2.95
CA CYS A 57 -9.90 10.21 4.06
C CYS A 57 -10.63 8.94 3.61
N ASP A 58 -11.12 8.93 2.36
CA ASP A 58 -11.92 7.86 1.79
C ASP A 58 -11.21 7.28 0.56
N ASP A 59 -11.45 6.00 0.30
CA ASP A 59 -10.93 5.33 -0.88
C ASP A 59 -11.55 5.92 -2.16
N VAL A 60 -10.70 6.20 -3.15
CA VAL A 60 -11.10 6.77 -4.44
C VAL A 60 -11.01 5.69 -5.50
N ALA A 61 -12.12 5.39 -6.16
CA ALA A 61 -12.10 4.52 -7.34
C ALA A 61 -11.45 5.25 -8.51
N ALA A 62 -10.25 4.82 -8.91
CA ALA A 62 -9.51 5.42 -10.01
C ALA A 62 -8.73 4.37 -10.82
N PRO A 63 -8.40 4.64 -12.08
CA PRO A 63 -7.33 3.90 -12.74
C PRO A 63 -6.02 4.16 -11.99
N HIS A 64 -5.25 3.12 -11.72
CA HIS A 64 -3.92 3.27 -11.11
C HIS A 64 -2.88 3.47 -12.21
N MET A 65 -1.81 4.23 -11.94
CA MET A 65 -0.77 4.43 -12.95
C MET A 65 -0.16 3.11 -13.40
N GLY A 66 0.06 2.98 -14.72
CA GLY A 66 0.67 1.81 -15.33
C GLY A 66 -0.23 0.58 -15.45
N VAL A 67 -1.52 0.70 -15.10
CA VAL A 67 -2.55 -0.36 -15.29
C VAL A 67 -3.91 0.23 -15.68
N GLU A 68 -3.91 1.37 -16.34
CA GLU A 68 -5.10 2.14 -16.71
C GLU A 68 -6.09 1.32 -17.56
N GLU A 69 -5.59 0.39 -18.37
CA GLU A 69 -6.39 -0.48 -19.24
C GLU A 69 -7.32 -1.43 -18.47
N LEU A 70 -7.08 -1.61 -17.16
CA LEU A 70 -7.90 -2.45 -16.30
C LEU A 70 -9.08 -1.70 -15.68
N GLY A 71 -9.22 -0.40 -15.96
CA GLY A 71 -10.28 0.44 -15.46
C GLY A 71 -10.15 0.81 -13.96
N PRO A 72 -11.16 1.49 -13.40
CA PRO A 72 -11.13 1.94 -12.02
C PRO A 72 -11.06 0.79 -11.02
N ARG A 73 -10.17 0.91 -10.04
CA ARG A 73 -9.99 -0.04 -8.94
C ARG A 73 -10.17 0.68 -7.61
N ILE A 74 -10.54 -0.08 -6.59
CA ILE A 74 -10.70 0.38 -5.22
C ILE A 74 -10.22 -0.73 -4.29
N HIS A 75 -9.63 -0.37 -3.14
CA HIS A 75 -9.14 -1.31 -2.13
C HIS A 75 -8.03 -2.27 -2.60
N MET A 76 -7.28 -1.89 -3.63
CA MET A 76 -6.15 -2.68 -4.14
C MET A 76 -4.83 -1.97 -3.89
N TYR A 77 -3.88 -2.68 -3.29
CA TYR A 77 -2.50 -2.23 -3.15
C TYR A 77 -1.72 -2.36 -4.47
N THR A 78 -0.71 -1.51 -4.66
CA THR A 78 0.11 -1.41 -5.89
C THR A 78 1.38 -2.27 -5.81
N ASP A 79 2.35 -1.96 -6.67
CA ASP A 79 3.70 -2.51 -6.63
C ASP A 79 4.46 -2.17 -5.35
N ASP A 80 4.12 -1.08 -4.64
CA ASP A 80 4.74 -0.70 -3.36
C ASP A 80 4.55 -1.80 -2.31
N THR A 81 3.30 -2.13 -1.95
CA THR A 81 3.01 -3.21 -1.00
C THR A 81 3.50 -4.55 -1.53
N ASN A 82 3.37 -4.82 -2.83
CA ASN A 82 3.80 -6.12 -3.37
C ASN A 82 5.32 -6.31 -3.25
N SER A 83 6.09 -5.24 -3.48
CA SER A 83 7.54 -5.22 -3.32
C SER A 83 7.95 -5.28 -1.86
N MET A 84 7.25 -4.57 -0.96
CA MET A 84 7.45 -4.70 0.48
C MET A 84 7.24 -6.16 0.94
N LEU A 85 6.17 -6.83 0.49
CA LEU A 85 5.92 -8.24 0.82
C LEU A 85 7.02 -9.16 0.29
N ALA A 86 7.52 -8.92 -0.93
CA ALA A 86 8.63 -9.69 -1.50
C ALA A 86 9.91 -9.57 -0.65
N LEU A 87 10.25 -8.35 -0.21
CA LEU A 87 11.39 -8.11 0.66
C LEU A 87 11.19 -8.75 2.04
N ALA A 88 10.02 -8.56 2.64
CA ALA A 88 9.67 -9.13 3.94
C ALA A 88 9.76 -10.66 3.92
N HIS A 89 9.24 -11.30 2.86
CA HIS A 89 9.38 -12.73 2.63
C HIS A 89 10.85 -13.16 2.62
N SER A 90 11.70 -12.45 1.86
CA SER A 90 13.13 -12.75 1.79
C SER A 90 13.84 -12.62 3.14
N LEU A 91 13.54 -11.56 3.89
CA LEU A 91 14.12 -11.30 5.22
C LEU A 91 13.75 -12.40 6.22
N VAL A 92 12.48 -12.78 6.28
CA VAL A 92 11.98 -13.83 7.19
C VAL A 92 12.58 -15.19 6.82
N THR A 93 12.53 -15.57 5.54
CA THR A 93 13.07 -16.84 5.05
C THR A 93 14.56 -17.00 5.34
N ASN A 94 15.33 -15.91 5.23
CA ASN A 94 16.78 -15.96 5.41
C ASN A 94 17.27 -15.56 6.80
N ARG A 95 16.36 -15.13 7.70
CA ARG A 95 16.69 -14.54 9.00
C ARG A 95 17.68 -13.38 8.88
N GLY A 96 17.51 -12.56 7.84
CA GLY A 96 18.41 -11.45 7.51
C GLY A 96 18.46 -11.13 6.02
N LEU A 97 19.19 -10.07 5.68
CA LEU A 97 19.30 -9.62 4.29
C LEU A 97 20.22 -10.54 3.49
N LYS A 98 19.67 -11.21 2.47
CA LYS A 98 20.42 -11.88 1.41
C LYS A 98 20.05 -11.30 0.05
N PRO A 99 20.90 -10.47 -0.55
CA PRO A 99 20.56 -9.72 -1.78
C PRO A 99 20.07 -10.60 -2.92
N LYS A 100 20.74 -11.73 -3.19
CA LYS A 100 20.34 -12.66 -4.25
C LYS A 100 18.92 -13.21 -4.03
N HIS A 101 18.59 -13.58 -2.80
CA HIS A 101 17.25 -14.08 -2.48
C HIS A 101 16.19 -12.97 -2.53
N ALA A 102 16.54 -11.74 -2.12
CA ALA A 102 15.64 -10.59 -2.26
C ALA A 102 15.31 -10.32 -3.73
N ALA A 103 16.31 -10.30 -4.62
CA ALA A 103 16.12 -10.14 -6.06
C ALA A 103 15.21 -11.25 -6.64
N GLN A 104 15.46 -12.51 -6.25
CA GLN A 104 14.60 -13.64 -6.66
C GLN A 104 13.17 -13.51 -6.14
N SER A 105 13.00 -13.02 -4.91
CA SER A 105 11.67 -12.81 -4.32
C SER A 105 10.90 -11.71 -5.07
N TYR A 106 11.55 -10.61 -5.44
CA TYR A 106 10.93 -9.58 -6.28
C TYR A 106 10.46 -10.17 -7.61
N ALA A 107 11.35 -10.87 -8.33
CA ALA A 107 11.00 -11.50 -9.60
C ALA A 107 9.78 -12.44 -9.47
N GLN A 108 9.74 -13.27 -8.43
CA GLN A 108 8.63 -14.19 -8.18
C GLN A 108 7.32 -13.47 -7.84
N PHE A 109 7.37 -12.42 -7.01
CA PHE A 109 6.17 -11.66 -6.62
C PHE A 109 5.60 -10.86 -7.80
N TRP A 110 6.47 -10.37 -8.68
CA TRP A 110 6.09 -9.59 -9.83
C TRP A 110 5.58 -10.47 -11.00
N SER A 111 6.01 -11.74 -11.07
CA SER A 111 5.57 -12.69 -12.11
C SER A 111 4.17 -13.30 -11.89
N THR A 112 3.36 -12.78 -10.96
CA THR A 112 2.08 -13.38 -10.54
C THR A 112 0.92 -13.16 -11.55
N GLY A 113 1.18 -12.54 -12.71
CA GLY A 113 0.19 -12.25 -13.75
C GLY A 113 -0.79 -11.11 -13.39
N VAL A 114 -0.86 -10.73 -12.11
CA VAL A 114 -1.60 -9.56 -11.64
C VAL A 114 -0.76 -8.31 -11.90
N LYS A 115 -1.25 -7.41 -12.75
CA LYS A 115 -0.61 -6.11 -12.94
C LYS A 115 -0.87 -5.21 -11.73
N ARG A 116 0.18 -4.58 -11.21
CA ARG A 116 0.13 -3.75 -10.00
C ARG A 116 0.73 -2.34 -10.16
N GLY A 117 1.11 -1.94 -11.37
CA GLY A 117 1.71 -0.62 -11.62
C GLY A 117 3.24 -0.58 -11.63
N TYR A 118 3.92 -1.74 -11.75
CA TYR A 118 5.39 -1.78 -11.78
C TYR A 118 5.97 -0.83 -12.83
N PRO A 119 7.04 -0.08 -12.54
CA PRO A 119 7.66 0.80 -13.52
C PRO A 119 8.30 0.00 -14.67
N GLU A 120 8.42 0.62 -15.85
CA GLU A 120 8.99 -0.02 -17.04
C GLU A 120 10.38 -0.62 -16.80
N SER A 121 11.21 0.04 -15.98
CA SER A 121 12.54 -0.44 -15.62
C SER A 121 12.52 -1.74 -14.80
N ALA A 122 11.54 -1.87 -13.90
CA ALA A 122 11.30 -3.11 -13.15
C ALA A 122 10.78 -4.20 -14.09
N GLN A 123 9.88 -3.85 -15.01
CA GLN A 123 9.34 -4.80 -16.01
C GLN A 123 10.41 -5.32 -16.97
N ALA A 124 11.32 -4.48 -17.42
CA ALA A 124 12.43 -4.86 -18.29
C ALA A 124 13.38 -5.88 -17.62
N SER A 125 13.45 -5.88 -16.29
CA SER A 125 14.28 -6.82 -15.52
C SER A 125 13.63 -8.21 -15.38
N MET A 126 12.37 -8.37 -15.80
CA MET A 126 11.62 -9.63 -15.76
C MET A 126 11.55 -10.37 -17.10
N GLN A 127 12.08 -9.76 -18.18
CA GLN A 127 12.16 -10.33 -19.52
C GLN A 127 13.43 -11.19 -19.67
#